data_AF-A0A3B9Y8I4-F1
#
_entry.id   AF-A0A3B9Y8I4-F1
#
_cell.length_a   1.000
_cell.length_b   1.000
_cell.length_c   1.000
_cell.angle_alpha   90.00
_cell.angle_beta   90.00
_cell.angle_gamma   90.00
#
_symmetry.space_group_name_H-M   'P 1'
#
loop_
_entity.id
_entity.type
_entity.pdbx_description
1 polymer ?
#
loop_
_entity_poly.entity_id
_entity_poly.type
_entity_poly.pdbx_seq_one_letter_code
_entity_poly.pdbx_strand_id
1 'polypeptide(L)'
;MNAFDLLLAHWSQQVKELFPNLHHYQHQTLAFSVQGVIQSGNAVMQRVAEALWEYLSSETKMVSHERRLQRFVANERIEVEACWKEFLQQVLPYWENKPVTLILDMTPYTQEATIVYLGLLVQSRVLPVAWRVMPQQESWDQGQWEIIGQLFDLVASYLTSSECTLLADRGLSCLSLIELCKKVGWHYVLRIKNGEWVRRKFRHFYRDWQQGKQFVKKEGEQWYGKILLWQEHQFVTWLSACWEPGYEEAWFLISDRPASHQRVREYARRMRVEATFQDKKSRGCLIECSRFKNRDHLDRWLFVVYLAIWWSAHLGSSCIHHGHREEVDRKDRRE
;
A
#
# COMPACT_ATOMS: atom_id res chain seq x y z
N MET A 1 36.30 -8.33 -1.21
CA MET A 1 34.91 -8.21 -0.75
C MET A 1 34.12 -7.69 -1.93
N ASN A 2 33.10 -8.42 -2.39
CA ASN A 2 32.36 -8.01 -3.57
C ASN A 2 31.36 -6.87 -3.20
N ALA A 3 30.78 -6.19 -4.19
CA ALA A 3 29.88 -5.06 -3.95
C ALA A 3 28.64 -5.44 -3.11
N PHE A 4 28.15 -6.67 -3.23
CA PHE A 4 27.00 -7.17 -2.50
C PHE A 4 27.32 -7.54 -1.05
N ASP A 5 28.53 -7.98 -0.76
CA ASP A 5 29.00 -8.18 0.62
C ASP A 5 29.11 -6.83 1.35
N LEU A 6 29.65 -5.81 0.66
CA LEU A 6 29.73 -4.45 1.19
C LEU A 6 28.33 -3.88 1.45
N LEU A 7 27.43 -4.02 0.47
CA LEU A 7 26.03 -3.62 0.62
C LEU A 7 25.38 -4.31 1.82
N LEU A 8 25.62 -5.61 2.00
CA LEU A 8 25.08 -6.37 3.13
C LEU A 8 25.63 -5.88 4.46
N ALA A 9 26.91 -5.55 4.53
CA ALA A 9 27.53 -5.01 5.73
C ALA A 9 26.93 -3.66 6.12
N HIS A 10 26.80 -2.73 5.15
CA HIS A 10 26.19 -1.42 5.37
C HIS A 10 24.71 -1.54 5.78
N TRP A 11 23.94 -2.36 5.07
CA TRP A 11 22.54 -2.60 5.40
C TRP A 11 22.37 -3.27 6.76
N SER A 12 23.23 -4.23 7.10
CA SER A 12 23.19 -4.89 8.42
C SER A 12 23.41 -3.90 9.56
N GLN A 13 24.20 -2.85 9.34
CA GLN A 13 24.37 -1.78 10.31
C GLN A 13 23.10 -0.93 10.45
N GLN A 14 22.49 -0.52 9.34
CA GLN A 14 21.22 0.21 9.34
C GLN A 14 20.09 -0.60 9.99
N VAL A 15 20.00 -1.91 9.74
CA VAL A 15 19.02 -2.79 10.39
C VAL A 15 19.17 -2.81 11.91
N LYS A 16 20.40 -2.75 12.45
CA LYS A 16 20.61 -2.66 13.90
C LYS A 16 20.14 -1.33 14.47
N GLU A 17 20.36 -0.25 13.73
CA GLU A 17 19.93 1.11 14.12
C GLU A 17 18.41 1.22 14.07
N LEU A 18 17.77 0.67 13.03
CA LEU A 18 16.33 0.67 12.85
C LEU A 18 15.61 -0.19 13.90
N PHE A 19 16.22 -1.31 14.34
CA PHE A 19 15.58 -2.31 15.21
C PHE A 19 16.48 -2.68 16.40
N PRO A 20 16.80 -1.76 17.32
CA PRO A 20 17.80 -1.98 18.37
C PRO A 20 17.46 -3.15 19.31
N ASN A 21 16.18 -3.51 19.42
CA ASN A 21 15.68 -4.55 20.32
C ASN A 21 15.73 -5.97 19.75
N LEU A 22 16.01 -6.14 18.44
CA LEU A 22 16.19 -7.47 17.87
C LEU A 22 17.50 -8.11 18.35
N HIS A 23 17.49 -9.43 18.52
CA HIS A 23 18.70 -10.19 18.80
C HIS A 23 19.65 -10.15 17.60
N HIS A 24 20.96 -10.23 17.85
CA HIS A 24 21.99 -10.12 16.80
C HIS A 24 21.75 -11.04 15.57
N TYR A 25 21.38 -12.30 15.79
CA TYR A 25 21.04 -13.23 14.70
C TYR A 25 19.77 -12.85 13.92
N GLN A 26 18.80 -12.19 14.57
CA GLN A 26 17.60 -11.66 13.90
C GLN A 26 17.99 -10.48 13.00
N HIS A 27 18.83 -9.55 13.47
CA HIS A 27 19.36 -8.46 12.62
C HIS A 27 20.03 -9.01 11.36
N GLN A 28 20.98 -9.93 11.54
CA GLN A 28 21.73 -10.49 10.42
C GLN A 28 20.81 -11.18 9.41
N THR A 29 19.80 -11.92 9.90
CA THR A 29 18.90 -12.66 9.03
C THR A 29 17.87 -11.76 8.36
N LEU A 30 17.38 -10.73 9.04
CA LEU A 30 16.53 -9.69 8.44
C LEU A 30 17.28 -8.96 7.33
N ALA A 31 18.51 -8.51 7.61
CA ALA A 31 19.35 -7.83 6.62
C ALA A 31 19.61 -8.71 5.39
N PHE A 32 20.00 -9.97 5.63
CA PHE A 32 20.21 -10.99 4.60
C PHE A 32 18.95 -11.23 3.74
N SER A 33 17.78 -11.32 4.39
CA SER A 33 16.51 -11.57 3.69
C SER A 33 16.09 -10.38 2.84
N VAL A 34 16.16 -9.16 3.39
CA VAL A 34 15.80 -7.93 2.68
C VAL A 34 16.69 -7.72 1.46
N GLN A 35 18.01 -7.86 1.61
CA GLN A 35 18.93 -7.74 0.48
C GLN A 35 18.61 -8.76 -0.62
N GLY A 36 18.34 -10.02 -0.25
CA GLY A 36 18.02 -11.04 -1.24
C GLY A 36 16.71 -10.77 -1.98
N VAL A 37 15.70 -10.20 -1.32
CA VAL A 37 14.46 -9.77 -1.99
C VAL A 37 14.77 -8.69 -3.02
N ILE A 38 15.60 -7.70 -2.68
CA ILE A 38 16.00 -6.64 -3.61
C ILE A 38 16.79 -7.20 -4.79
N GLN A 39 17.80 -8.04 -4.52
CA GLN A 39 18.66 -8.62 -5.55
C GLN A 39 17.90 -9.52 -6.53
N SER A 40 17.00 -10.35 -6.00
CA SER A 40 16.20 -11.26 -6.84
C SER A 40 15.04 -10.54 -7.55
N GLY A 41 14.64 -9.36 -7.07
CA GLY A 41 13.38 -8.71 -7.47
C GLY A 41 12.15 -9.57 -7.16
N ASN A 42 12.26 -10.52 -6.23
CA ASN A 42 11.30 -11.59 -5.98
C ASN A 42 11.17 -11.88 -4.47
N ALA A 43 10.02 -12.39 -4.04
CA ALA A 43 9.65 -12.79 -2.69
C ALA A 43 9.47 -14.31 -2.57
N VAL A 44 9.63 -15.08 -3.65
CA VAL A 44 9.73 -16.53 -3.59
C VAL A 44 11.04 -16.90 -2.92
N MET A 45 10.97 -17.50 -1.73
CA MET A 45 12.14 -17.79 -0.88
C MET A 45 13.27 -18.52 -1.62
N GLN A 46 12.93 -19.47 -2.50
CA GLN A 46 13.94 -20.17 -3.30
C GLN A 46 14.70 -19.21 -4.22
N ARG A 47 14.01 -18.28 -4.89
CA ARG A 47 14.63 -17.27 -5.77
C ARG A 47 15.49 -16.28 -4.99
N VAL A 48 15.04 -15.91 -3.79
CA VAL A 48 15.80 -15.08 -2.86
C VAL A 48 17.08 -15.80 -2.43
N ALA A 49 16.99 -17.09 -2.07
CA ALA A 49 18.13 -17.90 -1.66
C ALA A 49 19.12 -18.14 -2.81
N GLU A 50 18.62 -18.39 -4.03
CA GLU A 50 19.41 -18.51 -5.25
C GLU A 50 20.21 -17.22 -5.53
N ALA A 51 19.57 -16.06 -5.49
CA ALA A 51 20.25 -14.78 -5.70
C ALA A 51 21.32 -14.52 -4.62
N LEU A 52 21.01 -14.76 -3.34
CA LEU A 52 21.99 -14.59 -2.27
C LEU A 52 23.18 -15.54 -2.43
N TRP A 53 22.94 -16.77 -2.86
CA TRP A 53 23.99 -17.75 -3.12
C TRP A 53 24.89 -17.35 -4.30
N GLU A 54 24.31 -16.78 -5.35
CA GLU A 54 25.05 -16.34 -6.54
C GLU A 54 25.90 -15.08 -6.29
N TYR A 55 25.35 -14.11 -5.53
CA TYR A 55 25.95 -12.78 -5.40
C TYR A 55 26.82 -12.57 -4.16
N LEU A 56 26.68 -13.36 -3.10
CA LEU A 56 27.51 -13.21 -1.89
C LEU A 56 28.76 -14.09 -1.93
N SER A 57 29.87 -13.58 -1.42
CA SER A 57 31.11 -14.35 -1.33
C SER A 57 31.09 -15.30 -0.12
N SER A 58 30.27 -16.35 -0.20
CA SER A 58 30.09 -17.36 0.84
C SER A 58 30.12 -18.78 0.26
N GLU A 59 30.84 -19.70 0.91
CA GLU A 59 30.86 -21.13 0.55
C GLU A 59 29.60 -21.90 1.01
N THR A 60 28.68 -21.21 1.70
CA THR A 60 27.43 -21.79 2.19
C THR A 60 26.55 -22.25 1.02
N LYS A 61 26.03 -23.48 1.10
CA LYS A 61 25.12 -24.04 0.09
C LYS A 61 23.81 -23.24 0.03
N MET A 62 23.23 -23.09 -1.17
CA MET A 62 21.94 -22.43 -1.40
C MET A 62 20.82 -22.95 -0.46
N VAL A 63 20.72 -24.27 -0.27
CA VAL A 63 19.73 -24.89 0.64
C VAL A 63 19.85 -24.42 2.09
N SER A 64 21.04 -24.03 2.53
CA SER A 64 21.26 -23.47 3.87
C SER A 64 20.79 -22.02 3.95
N HIS A 65 20.89 -21.24 2.85
CA HIS A 65 20.29 -19.92 2.75
C HIS A 65 18.76 -20.01 2.78
N GLU A 66 18.17 -20.90 2.00
CA GLU A 66 16.72 -21.12 2.03
C GLU A 66 16.24 -21.53 3.43
N ARG A 67 16.95 -22.47 4.09
CA ARG A 67 16.64 -22.88 5.46
C ARG A 67 16.73 -21.72 6.45
N ARG A 68 17.68 -20.80 6.26
CA ARG A 68 17.82 -19.60 7.07
C ARG A 68 16.59 -18.68 6.93
N LEU A 69 16.10 -18.47 5.71
CA LEU A 69 14.87 -17.70 5.45
C LEU A 69 13.64 -18.38 6.08
N GLN A 70 13.51 -19.70 5.94
CA GLN A 70 12.42 -20.47 6.55
C GLN A 70 12.42 -20.36 8.09
N ARG A 71 13.60 -20.43 8.72
CA ARG A 71 13.74 -20.25 10.17
C ARG A 71 13.38 -18.83 10.62
N PHE A 72 13.62 -17.82 9.78
CA PHE A 72 13.24 -16.45 10.10
C PHE A 72 11.72 -16.30 10.22
N VAL A 73 10.97 -16.74 9.21
CA VAL A 73 9.49 -16.63 9.23
C VAL A 73 8.83 -17.52 10.27
N ALA A 74 9.50 -18.60 10.70
CA ALA A 74 9.04 -19.48 11.78
C ALA A 74 9.48 -18.99 13.18
N ASN A 75 10.27 -17.92 13.28
CA ASN A 75 10.74 -17.42 14.56
C ASN A 75 9.67 -16.55 15.23
N GLU A 76 8.90 -17.16 16.12
CA GLU A 76 7.82 -16.49 16.87
C GLU A 76 8.29 -15.27 17.65
N ARG A 77 9.57 -15.22 18.05
CA ARG A 77 10.17 -14.08 18.77
C ARG A 77 10.32 -12.80 17.93
N ILE A 78 9.97 -12.84 16.64
CA ILE A 78 9.90 -11.66 15.79
C ILE A 78 8.47 -11.13 15.87
N GLU A 79 8.28 -10.17 16.77
CA GLU A 79 7.03 -9.43 16.93
C GLU A 79 6.96 -8.35 15.85
N VAL A 80 6.35 -8.69 14.71
CA VAL A 80 6.29 -7.84 13.51
C VAL A 80 5.71 -6.47 13.84
N GLU A 81 4.61 -6.42 14.59
CA GLU A 81 3.96 -5.16 14.94
C GLU A 81 4.86 -4.25 15.77
N ALA A 82 5.59 -4.79 16.75
CA ALA A 82 6.52 -4.02 17.58
C ALA A 82 7.67 -3.48 16.73
N CYS A 83 8.30 -4.34 15.93
CA CYS A 83 9.37 -3.93 15.01
C CYS A 83 8.88 -2.86 14.04
N TRP A 84 7.68 -3.04 13.45
CA TRP A 84 7.15 -2.10 12.49
C TRP A 84 6.83 -0.74 13.11
N LYS A 85 6.31 -0.71 14.35
CA LYS A 85 6.13 0.55 15.10
C LYS A 85 7.44 1.29 15.29
N GLU A 86 8.51 0.60 15.70
CA GLU A 86 9.86 1.19 15.83
C GLU A 86 10.36 1.79 14.50
N PHE A 87 10.10 1.10 13.38
CA PHE A 87 10.43 1.59 12.05
C PHE A 87 9.62 2.84 11.67
N LEU A 88 8.29 2.80 11.83
CA LEU A 88 7.40 3.92 11.50
C LEU A 88 7.73 5.19 12.31
N GLN A 89 8.10 5.04 13.58
CA GLN A 89 8.55 6.15 14.44
C GLN A 89 9.74 6.91 13.85
N GLN A 90 10.61 6.22 13.11
CA GLN A 90 11.80 6.82 12.51
C GLN A 90 11.53 7.43 11.13
N VAL A 91 10.61 6.85 10.35
CA VAL A 91 10.40 7.27 8.96
C VAL A 91 9.21 8.21 8.77
N LEU A 92 8.09 8.02 9.48
CA LEU A 92 6.91 8.85 9.24
C LEU A 92 7.03 10.33 9.67
N PRO A 93 7.91 10.73 10.63
CA PRO A 93 8.13 12.15 10.92
C PRO A 93 8.57 12.99 9.70
N TYR A 94 9.20 12.38 8.67
CA TYR A 94 9.55 13.09 7.44
C TYR A 94 8.33 13.57 6.63
N TRP A 95 7.13 13.08 6.95
CA TRP A 95 5.85 13.50 6.37
C TRP A 95 5.01 14.38 7.31
N GLU A 96 5.53 14.71 8.49
CA GLU A 96 4.86 15.64 9.39
C GLU A 96 4.63 16.98 8.68
N ASN A 97 3.43 17.55 8.85
CA ASN A 97 2.99 18.80 8.23
C ASN A 97 2.99 18.83 6.68
N LYS A 98 3.16 17.70 6.01
CA LYS A 98 3.04 17.59 4.55
C LYS A 98 1.66 17.03 4.18
N PRO A 99 1.11 17.39 3.01
CA PRO A 99 -0.03 16.68 2.45
C PRO A 99 0.34 15.23 2.20
N VAL A 100 -0.46 14.32 2.74
CA VAL A 100 -0.26 12.87 2.64
C VAL A 100 -1.42 12.26 1.87
N THR A 101 -1.11 11.36 0.94
CA THR A 101 -2.12 10.53 0.29
C THR A 101 -1.90 9.08 0.71
N LEU A 102 -2.93 8.48 1.31
CA LEU A 102 -2.94 7.09 1.71
C LEU A 102 -3.79 6.28 0.73
N ILE A 103 -3.40 5.03 0.50
CA ILE A 103 -4.12 4.07 -0.35
C ILE A 103 -4.48 2.89 0.52
N LEU A 104 -5.77 2.62 0.67
CA LEU A 104 -6.29 1.40 1.28
C LEU A 104 -6.63 0.40 0.17
N ASP A 105 -6.16 -0.83 0.33
CA ASP A 105 -6.46 -1.92 -0.58
C ASP A 105 -6.67 -3.24 0.17
N MET A 106 -7.42 -4.15 -0.45
CA MET A 106 -7.55 -5.53 -0.01
C MET A 106 -7.15 -6.43 -1.16
N THR A 107 -6.00 -7.08 -1.03
CA THR A 107 -5.44 -7.91 -2.09
C THR A 107 -5.54 -9.38 -1.69
N PRO A 108 -6.32 -10.20 -2.41
CA PRO A 108 -6.26 -11.65 -2.27
C PRO A 108 -4.83 -12.14 -2.52
N TYR A 109 -4.25 -12.87 -1.56
CA TYR A 109 -2.93 -13.45 -1.68
C TYR A 109 -3.02 -14.83 -2.35
N THR A 110 -3.85 -15.70 -1.78
CA THR A 110 -4.23 -17.02 -2.29
C THR A 110 -5.64 -17.36 -1.79
N GLN A 111 -6.10 -18.59 -1.95
CA GLN A 111 -7.34 -19.05 -1.30
C GLN A 111 -7.24 -19.06 0.23
N GLU A 112 -6.04 -18.96 0.80
CA GLU A 112 -5.82 -19.04 2.25
C GLU A 112 -5.96 -17.67 2.93
N ALA A 113 -5.49 -16.60 2.27
CA ALA A 113 -5.35 -15.30 2.90
C ALA A 113 -5.65 -14.11 1.99
N THR A 114 -6.12 -13.03 2.61
CA THR A 114 -6.21 -11.67 2.05
C THR A 114 -5.29 -10.76 2.84
N ILE A 115 -4.59 -9.86 2.16
CA ILE A 115 -3.79 -8.83 2.80
C ILE A 115 -4.62 -7.53 2.79
N VAL A 116 -4.96 -7.03 3.97
CA VAL A 116 -5.46 -5.66 4.15
C VAL A 116 -4.25 -4.76 4.22
N TYR A 117 -4.17 -3.80 3.32
CA TYR A 117 -2.97 -3.01 3.08
C TYR A 117 -3.27 -1.52 3.13
N LEU A 118 -2.52 -0.78 3.93
CA LEU A 118 -2.51 0.68 3.96
C LEU A 118 -1.12 1.17 3.55
N GLY A 119 -1.07 1.99 2.51
CA GLY A 119 0.18 2.47 1.95
C GLY A 119 0.21 3.98 1.74
N LEU A 120 1.39 4.56 1.92
CA LEU A 120 1.70 5.96 1.67
C LEU A 120 2.10 6.15 0.21
N LEU A 121 1.37 7.00 -0.52
CA LEU A 121 1.70 7.36 -1.88
C LEU A 121 2.82 8.40 -1.89
N VAL A 122 3.97 8.02 -2.47
CA VAL A 122 5.12 8.89 -2.71
C VAL A 122 5.42 8.88 -4.20
N GLN A 123 5.22 10.01 -4.87
CA GLN A 123 5.34 10.14 -6.34
C GLN A 123 4.43 9.12 -7.07
N SER A 124 5.01 8.13 -7.75
CA SER A 124 4.32 7.05 -8.47
C SER A 124 4.49 5.68 -7.79
N ARG A 125 4.84 5.68 -6.49
CA ARG A 125 5.08 4.47 -5.68
C ARG A 125 4.23 4.49 -4.42
N VAL A 126 3.89 3.31 -3.92
CA VAL A 126 3.23 3.17 -2.62
C VAL A 126 4.17 2.46 -1.67
N LEU A 127 4.47 3.13 -0.56
CA LEU A 127 5.27 2.61 0.52
C LEU A 127 4.35 2.02 1.58
N PRO A 128 4.51 0.74 1.97
CA PRO A 128 3.70 0.11 3.00
C PRO A 128 3.76 0.89 4.30
N VAL A 129 2.64 1.21 4.94
CA VAL A 129 2.66 1.83 6.28
C VAL A 129 1.97 0.96 7.32
N ALA A 130 0.98 0.16 6.94
CA ALA A 130 0.40 -0.83 7.83
C ALA A 130 -0.28 -1.96 7.04
N TRP A 131 -0.38 -3.15 7.63
CA TRP A 131 -1.09 -4.27 7.04
C TRP A 131 -1.62 -5.26 8.08
N ARG A 132 -2.54 -6.12 7.63
CA ARG A 132 -3.00 -7.31 8.35
C ARG A 132 -3.21 -8.47 7.37
N VAL A 133 -2.83 -9.66 7.79
CA VAL A 133 -3.10 -10.91 7.05
C VAL A 133 -4.36 -11.55 7.61
N MET A 134 -5.42 -11.56 6.81
CA MET A 134 -6.73 -12.08 7.19
C MET A 134 -7.05 -13.36 6.43
N PRO A 135 -7.92 -14.25 6.94
CA PRO A 135 -8.34 -15.41 6.18
C PRO A 135 -9.21 -14.96 4.99
N GLN A 136 -9.02 -15.60 3.83
CA GLN A 136 -9.71 -15.22 2.60
C GLN A 136 -11.14 -15.75 2.52
N GLN A 137 -11.38 -16.95 3.07
CA GLN A 137 -12.66 -17.68 2.95
C GLN A 137 -13.46 -17.75 4.25
N GLU A 138 -12.89 -17.24 5.35
CA GLU A 138 -13.52 -17.28 6.68
C GLU A 138 -13.96 -15.86 7.09
N SER A 139 -14.96 -15.80 7.97
CA SER A 139 -15.32 -14.54 8.62
C SER A 139 -14.18 -14.06 9.51
N TRP A 140 -14.07 -12.74 9.68
CA TRP A 140 -13.07 -12.15 10.55
C TRP A 140 -13.70 -11.92 11.93
N ASP A 141 -13.12 -12.48 12.99
CA ASP A 141 -13.69 -12.43 14.34
C ASP A 141 -13.96 -10.98 14.83
N GLN A 142 -13.02 -10.06 14.56
CA GLN A 142 -13.16 -8.62 14.86
C GLN A 142 -13.98 -7.85 13.80
N GLY A 143 -14.26 -8.46 12.65
CA GLY A 143 -14.87 -7.80 11.51
C GLY A 143 -13.93 -6.85 10.75
N GLN A 144 -14.27 -6.60 9.49
CA GLN A 144 -13.43 -5.85 8.56
C GLN A 144 -13.10 -4.42 9.02
N TRP A 145 -14.10 -3.69 9.50
CA TRP A 145 -13.95 -2.27 9.82
C TRP A 145 -13.20 -2.02 11.12
N GLU A 146 -13.27 -2.93 12.09
CA GLU A 146 -12.47 -2.83 13.30
C GLU A 146 -10.97 -2.98 12.96
N ILE A 147 -10.64 -3.98 12.13
CA ILE A 147 -9.27 -4.22 11.68
C ILE A 147 -8.72 -3.03 10.90
N ILE A 148 -9.49 -2.50 9.94
CA ILE A 148 -9.09 -1.29 9.21
C ILE A 148 -8.95 -0.09 10.16
N GLY A 149 -9.84 0.03 11.15
CA GLY A 149 -9.78 1.08 12.16
C GLY A 149 -8.50 1.02 13.00
N GLN A 150 -8.06 -0.16 13.41
CA GLN A 150 -6.79 -0.35 14.12
C GLN A 150 -5.58 0.07 13.26
N LEU A 151 -5.60 -0.22 11.95
CA LEU A 151 -4.56 0.25 11.03
C LEU A 151 -4.54 1.77 10.92
N PHE A 152 -5.72 2.40 10.91
CA PHE A 152 -5.86 3.85 10.83
C PHE A 152 -5.37 4.50 12.13
N ASP A 153 -5.77 3.99 13.29
CA ASP A 153 -5.34 4.47 14.60
C ASP A 153 -3.80 4.40 14.72
N LEU A 154 -3.19 3.30 14.27
CA LEU A 154 -1.73 3.15 14.22
C LEU A 154 -1.07 4.24 13.36
N VAL A 155 -1.50 4.42 12.12
CA VAL A 155 -0.87 5.36 11.18
C VAL A 155 -1.15 6.82 11.57
N ALA A 156 -2.35 7.12 12.06
CA ALA A 156 -2.74 8.45 12.52
C ALA A 156 -1.93 8.91 13.73
N SER A 157 -1.44 7.99 14.56
CA SER A 157 -0.54 8.33 15.68
C SER A 157 0.79 8.96 15.23
N TYR A 158 1.19 8.77 13.96
CA TYR A 158 2.39 9.34 13.38
C TYR A 158 2.11 10.49 12.40
N LEU A 159 0.91 10.53 11.81
CA LEU A 159 0.52 11.51 10.82
C LEU A 159 -0.55 12.44 11.39
N THR A 160 -0.12 13.40 12.21
CA THR A 160 -0.98 14.39 12.86
C THR A 160 -1.44 15.52 11.93
N SER A 161 -0.94 15.56 10.69
CA SER A 161 -1.30 16.56 9.68
C SER A 161 -2.78 16.48 9.31
N SER A 162 -3.46 17.62 9.24
CA SER A 162 -4.84 17.73 8.77
C SER A 162 -4.99 17.45 7.26
N GLU A 163 -3.89 17.37 6.52
CA GLU A 163 -3.89 17.20 5.06
C GLU A 163 -3.63 15.74 4.63
N CYS A 164 -4.13 14.78 5.40
CA CYS A 164 -4.14 13.37 5.02
C CYS A 164 -5.41 13.05 4.21
N THR A 165 -5.25 12.44 3.02
CA THR A 165 -6.36 12.01 2.15
C THR A 165 -6.27 10.52 1.87
N LEU A 166 -7.31 9.77 2.21
CA LEU A 166 -7.46 8.36 1.88
C LEU A 166 -8.07 8.16 0.49
N LEU A 167 -7.47 7.26 -0.31
CA LEU A 167 -8.01 6.74 -1.55
C LEU A 167 -8.38 5.26 -1.39
N ALA A 168 -9.60 4.88 -1.79
CA ALA A 168 -10.02 3.47 -1.85
C ALA A 168 -10.98 3.22 -3.02
N ASP A 169 -10.96 1.99 -3.54
CA ASP A 169 -11.82 1.59 -4.67
C ASP A 169 -13.23 1.16 -4.20
N ARG A 170 -14.10 0.90 -5.18
CA ARG A 170 -15.52 0.52 -5.01
C ARG A 170 -15.79 -0.75 -4.19
N GLY A 171 -14.79 -1.61 -4.01
CA GLY A 171 -14.91 -2.78 -3.12
C GLY A 171 -14.98 -2.41 -1.64
N LEU A 172 -14.45 -1.24 -1.26
CA LEU A 172 -14.29 -0.81 0.14
C LEU A 172 -15.14 0.41 0.50
N SER A 173 -15.73 1.07 -0.50
CA SER A 173 -16.41 2.34 -0.31
C SER A 173 -17.79 2.15 0.34
N CYS A 174 -17.87 2.45 1.64
CA CYS A 174 -19.08 2.33 2.46
C CYS A 174 -19.10 3.38 3.59
N LEU A 175 -20.20 3.44 4.35
CA LEU A 175 -20.34 4.39 5.47
C LEU A 175 -19.31 4.14 6.58
N SER A 176 -19.06 2.88 6.93
CA SER A 176 -18.08 2.53 7.96
C SER A 176 -16.68 3.06 7.63
N LEU A 177 -16.23 2.96 6.37
CA LEU A 177 -14.95 3.52 5.96
C LEU A 177 -14.90 5.05 6.11
N ILE A 178 -16.00 5.73 5.77
CA ILE A 178 -16.12 7.19 5.91
C ILE A 178 -16.05 7.59 7.40
N GLU A 179 -16.69 6.82 8.28
CA GLU A 179 -16.65 7.06 9.72
C GLU A 179 -15.25 6.85 10.29
N LEU A 180 -14.53 5.83 9.83
CA LEU A 180 -13.12 5.63 10.20
C LEU A 180 -12.25 6.81 9.77
N CYS A 181 -12.38 7.30 8.53
CA CYS A 181 -11.67 8.51 8.09
C CYS A 181 -11.96 9.71 8.99
N LYS A 182 -13.24 9.95 9.31
CA LYS A 182 -13.65 11.04 10.21
C LYS A 182 -13.06 10.89 11.61
N LYS A 183 -13.03 9.68 12.16
CA LYS A 183 -12.49 9.39 13.50
C LYS A 183 -11.03 9.82 13.62
N VAL A 184 -10.22 9.58 12.59
CA VAL A 184 -8.80 9.96 12.56
C VAL A 184 -8.52 11.32 11.90
N GLY A 185 -9.58 12.07 11.53
CA GLY A 185 -9.45 13.39 10.92
C GLY A 185 -8.91 13.39 9.49
N TRP A 186 -9.01 12.28 8.76
CA TRP A 186 -8.55 12.19 7.38
C TRP A 186 -9.66 12.57 6.38
N HIS A 187 -9.25 13.25 5.31
CA HIS A 187 -10.08 13.44 4.13
C HIS A 187 -10.19 12.15 3.32
N TYR A 188 -11.15 12.08 2.40
CA TYR A 188 -11.28 10.91 1.55
C TYR A 188 -11.66 11.25 0.10
N VAL A 189 -11.21 10.39 -0.80
CA VAL A 189 -11.72 10.26 -2.17
C VAL A 189 -11.95 8.77 -2.44
N LEU A 190 -13.21 8.36 -2.39
CA LEU A 190 -13.60 6.95 -2.48
C LEU A 190 -14.36 6.72 -3.78
N ARG A 191 -13.98 5.70 -4.55
CA ARG A 191 -14.71 5.33 -5.77
C ARG A 191 -15.90 4.47 -5.40
N ILE A 192 -17.09 4.82 -5.86
CA ILE A 192 -18.30 4.02 -5.68
C ILE A 192 -18.67 3.32 -6.99
N LYS A 193 -19.56 2.32 -6.92
CA LYS A 193 -20.08 1.65 -8.12
C LYS A 193 -20.96 2.63 -8.91
N ASN A 194 -20.88 2.59 -10.24
CA ASN A 194 -21.73 3.41 -11.10
C ASN A 194 -23.23 3.06 -10.94
N GLY A 195 -23.53 1.86 -10.44
CA GLY A 195 -24.89 1.41 -10.13
C GLY A 195 -25.48 1.93 -8.83
N GLU A 196 -24.70 2.63 -7.98
CA GLU A 196 -25.21 3.16 -6.71
C GLU A 196 -26.38 4.12 -6.92
N TRP A 197 -27.36 4.04 -6.03
CA TRP A 197 -28.50 4.94 -6.02
C TRP A 197 -28.13 6.27 -5.37
N VAL A 198 -28.46 7.36 -6.06
CA VAL A 198 -28.13 8.73 -5.66
C VAL A 198 -29.26 9.71 -5.94
N ARG A 199 -29.38 10.75 -5.11
CA ARG A 199 -30.22 11.92 -5.38
C ARG A 199 -29.34 13.13 -5.63
N ARG A 200 -29.58 13.84 -6.73
CA ARG A 200 -28.88 15.11 -7.02
C ARG A 200 -29.47 16.23 -6.20
N LYS A 201 -28.62 17.04 -5.56
CA LYS A 201 -29.05 18.32 -5.01
C LYS A 201 -29.27 19.31 -6.15
N PHE A 202 -30.46 19.90 -6.24
CA PHE A 202 -30.79 20.97 -7.16
C PHE A 202 -31.35 22.15 -6.37
N ARG A 203 -30.60 23.27 -6.31
CA ARG A 203 -30.91 24.43 -5.46
C ARG A 203 -31.15 23.98 -4.00
N HIS A 204 -32.41 24.04 -3.54
CA HIS A 204 -32.81 23.76 -2.16
C HIS A 204 -33.41 22.36 -1.94
N PHE A 205 -33.58 21.53 -2.97
CA PHE A 205 -34.17 20.19 -2.82
C PHE A 205 -33.34 19.09 -3.51
N TYR A 206 -33.65 17.84 -3.19
CA TYR A 206 -33.06 16.67 -3.83
C TYR A 206 -34.03 16.07 -4.84
N ARG A 207 -33.57 15.79 -6.07
CA ARG A 207 -34.37 15.07 -7.08
C ARG A 207 -34.62 13.62 -6.66
N ASP A 208 -35.47 12.90 -7.39
CA ASP A 208 -35.73 11.47 -7.13
C ASP A 208 -34.46 10.62 -7.25
N TRP A 209 -34.54 9.42 -6.66
CA TRP A 209 -33.50 8.41 -6.72
C TRP A 209 -33.26 7.97 -8.17
N GLN A 210 -31.99 7.96 -8.56
CA GLN A 210 -31.53 7.50 -9.86
C GLN A 210 -30.19 6.81 -9.68
N GLN A 211 -29.85 5.89 -10.59
CA GLN A 211 -28.54 5.24 -10.57
C GLN A 211 -27.46 6.20 -11.06
N GLY A 212 -26.27 6.13 -10.47
CA GLY A 212 -25.11 6.96 -10.81
C GLY A 212 -24.84 7.00 -12.32
N LYS A 213 -24.86 5.86 -13.01
CA LYS A 213 -24.63 5.72 -14.47
C LYS A 213 -25.52 6.62 -15.36
N GLN A 214 -26.58 7.20 -14.82
CA GLN A 214 -27.43 8.17 -15.52
C GLN A 214 -26.86 9.61 -15.52
N PHE A 215 -25.76 9.85 -14.80
CA PHE A 215 -25.11 11.17 -14.64
C PHE A 215 -24.13 11.45 -15.76
N VAL A 216 -23.41 10.40 -16.17
CA VAL A 216 -22.33 10.42 -17.16
C VAL A 216 -22.60 9.22 -18.06
N LYS A 217 -23.14 9.48 -19.25
CA LYS A 217 -23.64 8.47 -20.18
C LYS A 217 -22.65 8.15 -21.30
N LYS A 218 -21.71 9.06 -21.56
CA LYS A 218 -20.75 8.95 -22.65
C LYS A 218 -19.37 9.37 -22.18
N GLU A 219 -18.36 8.83 -22.85
CA GLU A 219 -16.98 9.28 -22.76
C GLU A 219 -16.88 10.79 -23.04
N GLY A 220 -16.04 11.48 -22.26
CA GLY A 220 -15.89 12.94 -22.26
C GLY A 220 -16.88 13.68 -21.36
N GLU A 221 -17.93 13.03 -20.84
CA GLU A 221 -18.87 13.68 -19.93
C GLU A 221 -18.33 13.75 -18.49
N GLN A 222 -18.72 14.81 -17.78
CA GLN A 222 -18.37 15.05 -16.39
C GLN A 222 -19.52 15.71 -15.63
N TRP A 223 -19.63 15.39 -14.35
CA TRP A 223 -20.62 15.98 -13.45
C TRP A 223 -20.03 16.16 -12.05
N TYR A 224 -20.20 17.35 -11.48
CA TYR A 224 -19.72 17.70 -10.15
C TYR A 224 -20.86 18.29 -9.33
N GLY A 225 -21.06 17.79 -8.11
CA GLY A 225 -22.06 18.36 -7.24
C GLY A 225 -22.30 17.61 -5.95
N LYS A 226 -23.18 18.16 -5.12
CA LYS A 226 -23.61 17.54 -3.88
C LYS A 226 -24.71 16.52 -4.15
N ILE A 227 -24.63 15.37 -3.51
CA ILE A 227 -25.59 14.28 -3.64
C ILE A 227 -26.06 13.78 -2.27
N LEU A 228 -27.15 13.03 -2.29
CA LEU A 228 -27.57 12.11 -1.24
C LEU A 228 -27.26 10.68 -1.73
N LEU A 229 -26.63 9.87 -0.92
CA LEU A 229 -26.09 8.56 -1.28
C LEU A 229 -26.58 7.48 -0.32
N TRP A 230 -26.82 6.29 -0.87
CA TRP A 230 -27.48 5.12 -0.26
C TRP A 230 -28.89 5.41 0.25
N GLN A 231 -29.86 4.71 -0.31
CA GLN A 231 -31.29 4.89 0.00
C GLN A 231 -31.58 4.79 1.50
N GLU A 232 -30.90 3.84 2.16
CA GLU A 232 -31.06 3.54 3.58
C GLU A 232 -30.43 4.60 4.47
N HIS A 233 -29.22 5.06 4.14
CA HIS A 233 -28.46 5.96 5.01
C HIS A 233 -28.68 7.45 4.73
N GLN A 234 -29.13 7.79 3.53
CA GLN A 234 -29.30 9.18 3.08
C GLN A 234 -28.06 10.05 3.35
N PHE A 235 -26.87 9.51 3.03
CA PHE A 235 -25.60 10.15 3.31
C PHE A 235 -25.33 11.32 2.37
N VAL A 236 -25.12 12.51 2.91
CA VAL A 236 -24.84 13.72 2.14
C VAL A 236 -23.35 13.84 1.85
N THR A 237 -22.95 13.87 0.57
CA THR A 237 -21.53 13.95 0.16
C THR A 237 -21.35 14.74 -1.13
N TRP A 238 -20.11 15.09 -1.46
CA TRP A 238 -19.75 15.56 -2.80
C TRP A 238 -19.46 14.38 -3.71
N LEU A 239 -19.90 14.46 -4.97
CA LEU A 239 -19.62 13.48 -6.03
C LEU A 239 -18.95 14.18 -7.21
N SER A 240 -17.81 13.64 -7.61
CA SER A 240 -17.11 13.94 -8.85
C SER A 240 -17.24 12.75 -9.79
N ALA A 241 -18.12 12.86 -10.79
CA ALA A 241 -18.33 11.84 -11.80
C ALA A 241 -17.67 12.26 -13.11
N CYS A 242 -16.87 11.37 -13.71
CA CYS A 242 -16.16 11.67 -14.96
C CYS A 242 -15.91 10.40 -15.76
N TRP A 243 -16.14 10.45 -17.08
CA TRP A 243 -15.73 9.41 -18.01
C TRP A 243 -14.63 9.96 -18.89
N GLU A 244 -13.39 9.86 -18.44
CA GLU A 244 -12.24 10.33 -19.23
C GLU A 244 -12.00 9.41 -20.44
N PRO A 245 -11.47 9.96 -21.54
CA PRO A 245 -11.20 9.15 -22.71
C PRO A 245 -10.23 7.99 -22.47
N GLY A 246 -10.52 6.83 -23.08
CA GLY A 246 -9.71 5.62 -22.94
C GLY A 246 -9.97 4.77 -21.69
N TYR A 247 -10.90 5.16 -20.81
CA TYR A 247 -11.35 4.32 -19.69
C TYR A 247 -12.62 3.54 -20.04
N GLU A 248 -12.67 2.26 -19.65
CA GLU A 248 -13.80 1.36 -19.93
C GLU A 248 -15.13 1.83 -19.29
N GLU A 249 -15.04 2.52 -18.15
CA GLU A 249 -16.20 2.99 -17.41
C GLU A 249 -15.94 4.35 -16.73
N ALA A 250 -17.02 5.10 -16.50
CA ALA A 250 -16.97 6.32 -15.72
C ALA A 250 -16.49 6.08 -14.28
N TRP A 251 -15.79 7.04 -13.70
CA TRP A 251 -15.47 7.10 -12.28
C TRP A 251 -16.50 7.91 -11.54
N PHE A 252 -16.98 7.37 -10.42
CA PHE A 252 -17.86 8.06 -9.48
C PHE A 252 -17.12 8.17 -8.15
N LEU A 253 -16.62 9.37 -7.85
CA LEU A 253 -15.74 9.60 -6.71
C LEU A 253 -16.45 10.44 -5.67
N ILE A 254 -16.68 9.88 -4.48
CA ILE A 254 -17.24 10.61 -3.35
C ILE A 254 -16.11 11.20 -2.50
N SER A 255 -16.34 12.41 -1.97
CA SER A 255 -15.38 13.10 -1.11
C SER A 255 -16.09 13.96 -0.07
N ASP A 256 -15.43 14.18 1.07
CA ASP A 256 -15.80 15.19 2.05
C ASP A 256 -15.45 16.61 1.58
N ARG A 257 -14.57 16.75 0.59
CA ARG A 257 -14.18 18.02 -0.03
C ARG A 257 -15.03 18.33 -1.28
N PRO A 258 -15.17 19.61 -1.68
CA PRO A 258 -15.98 20.00 -2.84
C PRO A 258 -15.67 19.19 -4.12
N ALA A 259 -16.74 18.81 -4.81
CA ALA A 259 -16.66 18.08 -6.07
C ALA A 259 -15.97 18.92 -7.15
N SER A 260 -14.99 18.34 -7.84
CA SER A 260 -14.24 18.99 -8.91
C SER A 260 -13.37 17.98 -9.65
N HIS A 261 -12.81 18.39 -10.80
CA HIS A 261 -11.79 17.61 -11.50
C HIS A 261 -10.54 17.37 -10.65
N GLN A 262 -10.27 18.19 -9.62
CA GLN A 262 -9.17 17.93 -8.68
C GLN A 262 -9.32 16.57 -7.97
N ARG A 263 -10.53 16.18 -7.58
CA ARG A 263 -10.79 14.87 -6.96
C ARG A 263 -10.50 13.72 -7.92
N VAL A 264 -10.81 13.91 -9.21
CA VAL A 264 -10.47 12.97 -10.29
C VAL A 264 -8.96 12.82 -10.41
N ARG A 265 -8.20 13.93 -10.42
CA ARG A 265 -6.73 13.92 -10.45
C ARG A 265 -6.11 13.28 -9.22
N GLU A 266 -6.67 13.51 -8.03
CA GLU A 266 -6.23 12.86 -6.79
C GLU A 266 -6.40 11.35 -6.87
N TYR A 267 -7.59 10.89 -7.29
CA TYR A 267 -7.86 9.46 -7.45
C TYR A 267 -7.01 8.83 -8.57
N ALA A 268 -6.76 9.53 -9.68
CA ALA A 268 -5.92 9.06 -10.78
C ALA A 268 -4.49 8.71 -10.34
N ARG A 269 -4.00 9.30 -9.24
CA ARG A 269 -2.69 8.92 -8.68
C ARG A 269 -2.65 7.46 -8.23
N ARG A 270 -3.79 6.91 -7.76
CA ARG A 270 -3.94 5.48 -7.47
C ARG A 270 -3.80 4.63 -8.74
N MET A 271 -4.26 5.11 -9.90
CA MET A 271 -4.11 4.36 -11.15
C MET A 271 -2.68 4.32 -11.65
N ARG A 272 -1.88 5.38 -11.43
CA ARG A 272 -0.43 5.36 -11.76
C ARG A 272 0.32 4.30 -10.96
N VAL A 273 -0.14 4.11 -9.73
CA VAL A 273 0.28 3.02 -8.87
C VAL A 273 -0.19 1.70 -9.47
N GLU A 274 -1.48 1.52 -9.76
CA GLU A 274 -2.03 0.27 -10.33
C GLU A 274 -1.44 -0.10 -11.68
N ALA A 275 -1.12 0.83 -12.59
CA ALA A 275 -0.41 0.53 -13.83
C ALA A 275 1.01 0.02 -13.55
N THR A 276 1.68 0.59 -12.53
CA THR A 276 2.93 0.04 -12.00
C THR A 276 2.68 -1.32 -11.34
N PHE A 277 1.54 -1.57 -10.68
CA PHE A 277 1.19 -2.85 -10.04
C PHE A 277 0.58 -3.91 -11.00
N GLN A 278 0.09 -3.52 -12.17
CA GLN A 278 -0.42 -4.40 -13.22
C GLN A 278 0.73 -4.85 -14.13
N ASP A 279 1.72 -3.99 -14.37
CA ASP A 279 3.06 -4.41 -14.80
C ASP A 279 3.73 -5.36 -13.75
N LYS A 280 3.28 -5.34 -12.47
CA LYS A 280 3.84 -6.15 -11.36
C LYS A 280 3.34 -7.59 -11.22
N LYS A 281 2.43 -8.11 -12.05
CA LYS A 281 2.37 -9.59 -12.20
C LYS A 281 3.71 -10.19 -12.67
N SER A 282 4.71 -9.36 -12.98
CA SER A 282 6.12 -9.74 -13.20
C SER A 282 7.15 -9.05 -12.30
N ARG A 283 6.81 -8.02 -11.50
CA ARG A 283 7.78 -7.15 -10.79
C ARG A 283 7.44 -6.81 -9.32
N GLY A 284 6.31 -7.28 -8.79
CA GLY A 284 5.83 -6.94 -7.43
C GLY A 284 6.37 -7.85 -6.34
N CYS A 285 7.63 -8.24 -6.48
CA CYS A 285 8.23 -9.40 -5.81
C CYS A 285 7.47 -10.72 -6.02
N LEU A 286 6.33 -10.77 -6.72
CA LEU A 286 5.52 -11.99 -6.90
C LEU A 286 5.18 -12.63 -5.56
N ILE A 287 4.72 -11.82 -4.59
CA ILE A 287 4.45 -12.28 -3.23
C ILE A 287 3.51 -13.48 -3.24
N GLU A 288 2.46 -13.46 -4.06
CA GLU A 288 1.49 -14.55 -4.27
C GLU A 288 2.14 -15.89 -4.68
N CYS A 289 3.30 -15.85 -5.34
CA CYS A 289 4.04 -17.05 -5.75
C CYS A 289 4.80 -17.70 -4.58
N SER A 290 4.96 -17.03 -3.44
CA SER A 290 5.63 -17.60 -2.26
C SER A 290 4.78 -18.67 -1.54
N ARG A 291 3.47 -18.73 -1.80
CA ARG A 291 2.51 -19.76 -1.35
C ARG A 291 2.62 -20.16 0.13
N PHE A 292 2.78 -19.20 1.04
CA PHE A 292 2.66 -19.43 2.48
C PHE A 292 1.26 -19.93 2.82
N LYS A 293 1.20 -21.02 3.60
CA LYS A 293 -0.05 -21.54 4.18
C LYS A 293 -0.30 -21.01 5.59
N ASN A 294 0.75 -20.82 6.37
CA ASN A 294 0.68 -20.22 7.68
C ASN A 294 0.68 -18.69 7.54
N ARG A 295 -0.35 -18.02 8.10
CA ARG A 295 -0.55 -16.57 8.01
C ARG A 295 0.51 -15.78 8.79
N ASP A 296 1.00 -16.28 9.92
CA ASP A 296 2.04 -15.62 10.71
C ASP A 296 3.41 -15.70 10.01
N HIS A 297 3.65 -16.77 9.25
CA HIS A 297 4.84 -16.85 8.39
C HIS A 297 4.74 -15.85 7.23
N LEU A 298 3.56 -15.73 6.61
CA LEU A 298 3.30 -14.71 5.60
C LEU A 298 3.50 -13.31 6.17
N ASP A 299 3.00 -13.02 7.37
CA ASP A 299 3.13 -11.74 8.04
C ASP A 299 4.61 -11.35 8.27
N ARG A 300 5.41 -12.28 8.81
CA ARG A 300 6.87 -12.08 8.97
C ARG A 300 7.60 -11.97 7.64
N TRP A 301 7.11 -12.58 6.57
CA TRP A 301 7.70 -12.42 5.24
C TRP A 301 7.33 -11.09 4.59
N LEU A 302 6.09 -10.62 4.77
CA LEU A 302 5.66 -9.28 4.35
C LEU A 302 6.50 -8.20 5.03
N PHE A 303 6.85 -8.38 6.31
CA PHE A 303 7.79 -7.50 6.99
C PHE A 303 9.11 -7.32 6.23
N VAL A 304 9.72 -8.43 5.76
CA VAL A 304 10.94 -8.41 4.94
C VAL A 304 10.70 -7.67 3.62
N VAL A 305 9.63 -8.04 2.90
CA VAL A 305 9.32 -7.48 1.58
C VAL A 305 9.02 -5.99 1.66
N TYR A 306 8.30 -5.55 2.70
CA TYR A 306 7.95 -4.16 2.88
C TYR A 306 9.16 -3.32 3.29
N LEU A 307 10.05 -3.84 4.12
CA LEU A 307 11.36 -3.22 4.35
C LEU A 307 12.17 -3.10 3.05
N ALA A 308 12.16 -4.13 2.19
CA ALA A 308 12.83 -4.07 0.90
C ALA A 308 12.26 -2.98 -0.02
N ILE A 309 10.93 -2.78 -0.02
CA ILE A 309 10.28 -1.70 -0.77
C ILE A 309 10.73 -0.33 -0.24
N TRP A 310 10.71 -0.14 1.09
CA TRP A 310 11.17 1.10 1.72
C TRP A 310 12.63 1.40 1.41
N TRP A 311 13.50 0.40 1.56
CA TRP A 311 14.92 0.59 1.35
C TRP A 311 15.24 0.84 -0.13
N SER A 312 14.58 0.14 -1.05
CA SER A 312 14.71 0.40 -2.50
C SER A 312 14.27 1.82 -2.86
N ALA A 313 13.17 2.30 -2.28
CA ALA A 313 12.70 3.67 -2.49
C ALA A 313 13.68 4.71 -1.92
N HIS A 314 14.23 4.45 -0.73
CA HIS A 314 15.25 5.29 -0.12
C HIS A 314 16.53 5.37 -0.96
N LEU A 315 17.06 4.22 -1.41
CA LEU A 315 18.23 4.16 -2.29
C LEU A 315 17.99 4.90 -3.61
N GLY A 316 16.84 4.67 -4.25
CA GLY A 316 16.48 5.38 -5.48
C GLY A 316 16.40 6.90 -5.29
N SER A 317 15.80 7.35 -4.19
CA SER A 317 15.77 8.78 -3.83
C SER A 317 17.17 9.34 -3.57
N SER A 318 18.03 8.57 -2.91
CA SER A 318 19.42 8.96 -2.63
C SER A 318 20.24 9.10 -3.92
N CYS A 319 20.14 8.15 -4.86
CA CYS A 319 20.81 8.23 -6.16
C CYS A 319 20.38 9.50 -6.92
N ILE A 320 19.08 9.81 -6.94
CA ILE A 320 18.57 11.02 -7.59
C ILE A 320 19.12 12.29 -6.92
N HIS A 321 19.11 12.34 -5.58
CA HIS A 321 19.60 13.49 -4.82
C HIS A 321 21.10 13.76 -5.07
N HIS A 322 21.90 12.70 -5.25
CA HIS A 322 23.33 12.80 -5.52
C HIS A 322 23.68 12.89 -7.01
N GLY A 323 22.69 13.10 -7.90
CA GLY A 323 22.93 13.33 -9.33
C GLY A 323 23.11 12.06 -10.18
N HIS A 324 23.00 10.87 -9.60
CA HIS A 324 23.11 9.58 -10.29
C HIS A 324 21.81 9.13 -10.96
N ARG A 325 20.89 10.06 -11.28
CA ARG A 325 19.59 9.73 -11.88
C ARG A 325 19.76 8.96 -13.20
N GLU A 326 20.72 9.34 -14.04
CA GLU A 326 20.94 8.68 -15.34
C GLU A 326 21.39 7.22 -15.22
N GLU A 327 21.86 6.78 -14.05
CA GLU A 327 22.30 5.40 -13.78
C GLU A 327 21.12 4.49 -13.38
N VAL A 328 20.02 5.07 -12.88
CA VAL A 328 18.90 4.33 -12.30
C VAL A 328 17.56 4.58 -13.00
N ASP A 329 17.46 5.62 -13.82
CA ASP A 329 16.25 6.00 -14.55
C ASP A 329 16.51 6.18 -16.04
N ARG A 330 15.52 5.83 -16.87
CA ARG A 330 15.67 5.91 -18.33
C ARG A 330 15.41 7.33 -18.81
N LYS A 331 16.23 7.82 -19.75
CA LYS A 331 16.15 9.19 -20.30
C LYS A 331 14.81 9.53 -20.99
N ASP A 332 14.03 8.52 -21.38
CA ASP A 332 12.79 8.64 -22.15
C ASP A 332 11.52 8.73 -21.30
N ARG A 333 11.57 8.38 -20.00
CA ARG A 333 10.47 8.59 -19.05
C ARG A 333 10.74 9.81 -18.18
N ARG A 334 10.32 10.98 -18.68
CA ARG A 334 10.27 12.21 -17.88
C ARG A 334 8.89 12.27 -17.21
N GLU A 335 8.81 12.09 -15.89
CA GLU A 335 7.60 12.44 -15.10
C GLU A 335 7.58 13.92 -14.71
#